data_AF-A0A420AIT9-F1
#
_entry.id   AF-A0A420AIT9-F1
#
_cell.length_a   1.000
_cell.length_b   1.000
_cell.length_c   1.000
_cell.angle_alpha   90.00
_cell.angle_beta   90.00
_cell.angle_gamma   90.00
#
_symmetry.space_group_name_H-M   'P 1'
#
loop_
_entity.id
_entity.type
_entity.pdbx_description
1 polymer ?
#
loop_
_entity_poly.entity_id
_entity_poly.type
_entity_poly.pdbx_seq_one_letter_code
_entity_poly.pdbx_strand_id
1 'polypeptide(L)' 'MKKIETSIIIKATIEQVWQVLTDFKTYPEWSPTIKSFGQEPVLGQLFSHAGTT' A
#
# COMPACT_ATOMS: atom_id res chain seq x y z
N MET A 1 -10.44 13.58 -18.60
CA MET A 1 -9.84 13.01 -17.37
C MET A 1 -9.21 11.67 -17.73
N LYS A 2 -8.00 11.36 -17.26
CA LYS A 2 -7.35 10.05 -17.50
C LYS A 2 -7.58 9.17 -16.28
N LYS A 3 -8.16 7.98 -16.46
CA LYS A 3 -8.35 6.94 -15.42
C LYS A 3 -7.60 5.69 -15.87
N ILE A 4 -6.85 5.07 -14.97
CA ILE A 4 -6.23 3.77 -15.19
C ILE A 4 -6.92 2.80 -14.23
N GLU A 5 -7.40 1.68 -14.76
CA GLU A 5 -8.05 0.62 -13.99
C GLU A 5 -7.46 -0.71 -14.43
N THR A 6 -7.13 -1.57 -13.47
CA THR A 6 -6.63 -2.92 -13.71
C THR A 6 -7.27 -3.87 -12.71
N SER A 7 -7.42 -5.13 -13.09
CA SER A 7 -8.06 -6.16 -12.25
C SER A 7 -7.40 -7.50 -12.51
N ILE A 8 -7.19 -8.26 -11.44
CA ILE A 8 -6.56 -9.59 -11.47
C ILE A 8 -7.32 -10.53 -10.53
N ILE A 9 -7.25 -11.84 -10.81
CA ILE A 9 -7.80 -12.88 -9.93
C ILE A 9 -6.67 -13.41 -9.06
N ILE A 10 -6.82 -13.30 -7.74
CA ILE A 10 -5.90 -13.86 -6.75
C ILE A 10 -6.53 -15.11 -6.16
N LYS A 11 -5.82 -16.24 -6.21
CA LYS A 11 -6.26 -17.51 -5.62
C LYS A 11 -6.00 -17.54 -4.11
N ALA A 12 -6.71 -16.70 -3.38
CA ALA A 12 -6.64 -16.61 -1.92
C ALA A 12 -8.00 -16.19 -1.35
N THR A 13 -8.20 -16.34 -0.03
CA THR A 13 -9.39 -15.79 0.61
C THR A 13 -9.30 -14.27 0.70
N ILE A 14 -10.46 -13.61 0.81
CA ILE A 14 -10.53 -12.15 0.97
C ILE A 14 -9.71 -11.70 2.19
N GLU A 15 -9.78 -12.47 3.29
CA GLU A 15 -9.05 -12.19 4.53
C GLU A 15 -7.54 -12.24 4.33
N GLN A 16 -7.03 -13.24 3.59
CA GLN A 16 -5.61 -13.33 3.29
C GLN A 16 -5.13 -12.17 2.41
N VAL A 17 -5.92 -11.79 1.41
CA VAL A 17 -5.60 -10.63 0.55
C VAL A 17 -5.58 -9.35 1.39
N TRP A 18 -6.57 -9.17 2.27
CA TRP A 18 -6.65 -8.01 3.14
C TRP A 18 -5.46 -7.94 4.12
N GLN A 19 -5.06 -9.06 4.71
CA GLN A 19 -3.89 -9.14 5.59
C GLN A 19 -2.63 -8.63 4.87
N VAL A 20 -2.36 -9.09 3.64
CA VAL A 20 -1.18 -8.64 2.87
C VAL A 20 -1.29 -7.17 2.46
N LEU A 21 -2.48 -6.72 2.02
CA LEU A 21 -2.70 -5.33 1.61
C LEU A 21 -2.74 -4.33 2.77
N THR A 22 -2.78 -4.80 4.02
CA THR A 22 -2.72 -3.94 5.21
C THR A 22 -1.43 -4.09 5.99
N ASP A 23 -0.55 -5.01 5.58
CA ASP A 23 0.77 -5.18 6.15
C ASP A 23 1.80 -4.30 5.43
N PHE A 24 1.78 -3.02 5.78
CA PHE A 24 2.65 -2.01 5.17
C PHE A 24 4.15 -2.30 5.32
N LYS A 25 4.54 -3.13 6.31
CA LYS A 25 5.94 -3.48 6.59
C LYS A 25 6.52 -4.39 5.51
N THR A 26 5.69 -5.24 4.90
CA THR A 26 6.12 -6.23 3.89
C THR A 26 5.95 -5.75 2.46
N TYR A 27 5.49 -4.51 2.26
CA TYR A 27 5.38 -3.90 0.93
C TYR A 27 6.67 -3.98 0.09
N PRO A 28 7.89 -3.78 0.66
CA PRO A 28 9.11 -3.89 -0.12
C PRO A 28 9.37 -5.28 -0.73
N GLU A 29 8.70 -6.33 -0.24
CA GLU A 29 8.89 -7.70 -0.72
C GLU A 29 8.12 -7.98 -2.02
N TRP A 30 7.00 -7.30 -2.25
CA TRP A 30 6.10 -7.59 -3.38
C TRP A 30 5.72 -6.37 -4.22
N SER A 31 5.79 -5.15 -3.67
CA SER A 31 5.40 -3.94 -4.39
C SER A 31 6.59 -3.38 -5.17
N PRO A 32 6.53 -3.34 -6.52
CA PRO A 32 7.66 -2.91 -7.35
C PRO A 32 8.01 -1.42 -7.17
N THR A 33 7.10 -0.61 -6.61
CA THR A 33 7.28 0.84 -6.47
C THR A 33 7.48 1.30 -5.03
N ILE A 34 7.09 0.51 -4.03
CA ILE A 34 7.14 0.92 -2.62
C ILE A 34 8.36 0.28 -1.94
N LYS A 35 9.40 1.08 -1.71
CA LYS A 35 10.68 0.61 -1.12
C LYS A 35 10.71 0.63 0.41
N SER A 36 9.90 1.47 1.03
CA SER A 36 9.78 1.58 2.48
C SER A 36 8.47 2.27 2.83
N PHE A 37 7.87 1.87 3.94
CA PHE A 37 6.71 2.52 4.52
C PHE A 37 7.10 3.06 5.89
N GLY A 38 7.25 4.39 5.99
CA GLY A 38 7.91 5.02 7.13
C GLY A 38 7.19 4.84 8.48
N GLN A 39 5.85 4.84 8.48
CA GLN A 39 5.03 4.66 9.68
C GLN A 39 3.71 3.98 9.33
N GLU A 40 3.16 3.16 10.23
CA GLU A 40 1.83 2.57 10.06
C GLU A 40 0.76 3.67 9.95
N PRO A 41 -0.20 3.55 9.01
CA PRO A 41 -1.21 4.57 8.83
C PRO A 41 -2.10 4.65 10.06
N VAL A 42 -2.22 5.85 10.62
CA VAL A 42 -3.16 6.14 11.71
C VAL A 42 -4.41 6.78 11.12
N LEU A 43 -5.59 6.34 11.56
CA LEU A 43 -6.85 6.93 11.14
C LEU A 43 -6.85 8.44 11.43
N GLY A 44 -7.10 9.23 10.39
CA GLY A 44 -7.14 10.69 10.48
C GLY A 44 -5.79 11.40 10.38
N GLN A 45 -4.67 10.66 10.25
CA GLN A 45 -3.36 11.28 10.09
C GLN A 45 -3.07 11.59 8.62
N LEU A 46 -2.78 12.86 8.31
CA LEU A 46 -2.30 13.28 7.00
C LEU A 46 -0.84 12.87 6.80
N PHE A 47 -0.55 12.26 5.65
CA PHE A 47 0.82 12.01 5.22
C PHE A 47 1.44 13.32 4.76
N SER A 48 2.10 14.03 5.67
CA SER A 48 2.96 15.14 5.27
C SER A 48 4.26 14.57 4.70
N HIS A 49 4.42 14.62 3.38
CA HIS A 49 5.76 14.60 2.80
C HIS A 49 6.43 15.90 3.23
N ALA A 50 7.27 15.84 4.27
CA ALA A 50 8.18 16.94 4.58
C ALA A 50 9.19 17.02 3.43
N GLY A 51 8.79 17.72 2.37
CA GLY A 51 9.72 18.21 1.37
C GLY A 51 10.72 19.11 2.10
N THR A 52 11.97 18.66 2.11
CA THR A 52 13.14 19.49 2.36
C THR A 52 13.13 20.72 1.46
N THR A 53 13.63 21.82 2.04
CA THR A 53 14.03 23.12 1.47
C THR A 53 14.27 23.17 -0.05
#